data_AF-A0ABD7CFV7-F1
#
_entry.id   AF-A0ABD7CFV7-F1
#
_cell.length_a   1.000
_cell.length_b   1.000
_cell.length_c   1.000
_cell.angle_alpha   90.00
_cell.angle_beta   90.00
_cell.angle_gamma   90.00
#
_symmetry.space_group_name_H-M   'P 1'
#
loop_
_entity.id
_entity.type
_entity.pdbx_description
1 polymer ?
#
loop_
_entity_poly.entity_id
_entity_poly.type
_entity_poly.pdbx_seq_one_letter_code
_entity_poly.pdbx_strand_id
1 'polypeptide(L)'
;MAIPIELLKFNLQERQYPYFEDNELQLLLENNENNVLKSSWKGCLLKAIADDGTNIGPIKTESNTEYWLDMAEQYKSDYERSLSGNRNNIGYKTSMRRVDGQ
;
A
#
# COMPACT_ATOMS: atom_id res chain seq x y z
N MET A 1 9.51 -13.06 11.24
CA MET A 1 9.32 -12.52 9.88
C MET A 1 7.83 -12.47 9.62
N ALA A 2 7.26 -11.33 9.27
CA ALA A 2 5.87 -11.29 8.81
C ALA A 2 5.78 -11.98 7.45
N ILE A 3 4.78 -12.85 7.26
CA ILE A 3 4.54 -13.53 5.99
C ILE A 3 3.96 -12.49 5.01
N PRO A 4 4.43 -12.39 3.74
CA PRO A 4 3.97 -11.38 2.79
C PRO A 4 2.44 -11.27 2.66
N ILE A 5 1.73 -12.40 2.73
CA ILE A 5 0.27 -12.46 2.70
C ILE A 5 -0.38 -11.82 3.93
N GLU A 6 0.18 -12.02 5.12
CA GLU A 6 -0.34 -11.43 6.36
C GLU A 6 -0.15 -9.91 6.39
N LEU A 7 0.97 -9.43 5.82
CA LEU A 7 1.18 -7.99 5.65
C LEU A 7 0.22 -7.40 4.60
N LEU A 8 -0.04 -8.12 3.51
CA LEU A 8 -1.01 -7.69 2.52
C LEU A 8 -2.44 -7.62 3.10
N LYS A 9 -2.86 -8.64 3.86
CA LYS A 9 -4.14 -8.65 4.60
C LYS A 9 -4.27 -7.44 5.52
N PHE A 10 -3.19 -7.11 6.24
CA PHE A 10 -3.15 -5.96 7.13
C PHE A 10 -3.27 -4.64 6.34
N ASN A 11 -2.49 -4.47 5.28
CA ASN A 11 -2.50 -3.27 4.45
C ASN A 11 -3.86 -3.02 3.80
N LEU A 12 -4.52 -4.10 3.35
CA LEU A 12 -5.86 -4.03 2.77
C LEU A 12 -6.96 -4.00 3.82
N GLN A 13 -6.63 -4.11 5.11
CA GLN A 13 -7.59 -4.08 6.22
C GLN A 13 -8.68 -5.15 6.08
N GLU A 14 -8.32 -6.36 5.64
CA GLU A 14 -9.27 -7.47 5.42
C GLU A 14 -10.06 -7.86 6.68
N ARG A 15 -9.59 -7.46 7.87
CA ARG A 15 -10.33 -7.67 9.12
C ARG A 15 -11.53 -6.72 9.25
N GLN A 16 -11.39 -5.46 8.84
CA GLN A 16 -12.42 -4.42 8.98
C GLN A 16 -13.29 -4.34 7.72
N TYR A 17 -12.67 -4.52 6.56
CA TYR A 17 -13.31 -4.43 5.26
C TYR A 17 -12.99 -5.71 4.46
N PRO A 18 -13.58 -6.85 4.81
CA PRO A 18 -13.34 -8.10 4.09
C PRO A 18 -13.76 -7.96 2.62
N TYR A 19 -12.88 -8.34 1.71
CA TYR A 19 -13.16 -8.31 0.28
C TYR A 19 -12.47 -9.45 -0.48
N PHE A 20 -11.23 -9.79 -0.09
CA PHE A 20 -10.47 -10.85 -0.75
C PHE A 20 -10.40 -12.11 0.12
N GLU A 21 -10.53 -13.26 -0.51
CA GLU A 21 -10.15 -14.54 0.09
C GLU A 21 -8.63 -14.75 0.06
N ASP A 22 -8.11 -15.63 0.93
CA ASP A 22 -6.67 -15.89 1.05
C ASP A 22 -6.01 -16.30 -0.28
N ASN A 23 -6.71 -17.09 -1.10
CA ASN A 23 -6.21 -17.50 -2.43
C ASN A 23 -6.17 -16.33 -3.42
N GLU A 24 -7.10 -15.38 -3.31
CA GLU A 24 -7.14 -14.18 -4.16
C GLU A 24 -6.01 -13.21 -3.78
N LEU A 25 -5.72 -13.08 -2.48
CA LEU A 25 -4.56 -12.32 -1.98
C LEU A 25 -3.24 -12.94 -2.42
N GLN A 26 -3.14 -14.26 -2.38
CA GLN A 26 -1.99 -14.99 -2.88
C GLN A 26 -1.78 -14.75 -4.38
N LEU A 27 -2.86 -14.83 -5.18
CA LEU A 27 -2.81 -14.53 -6.61
C LEU A 27 -2.45 -13.06 -6.88
N LEU A 28 -2.94 -12.12 -6.05
CA LEU A 28 -2.62 -10.70 -6.14
C LEU A 28 -1.14 -10.43 -5.83
N LEU A 29 -0.51 -11.20 -4.93
CA LEU A 29 0.94 -11.14 -4.71
C LEU A 29 1.71 -11.67 -5.91
N GLU A 30 1.35 -12.85 -6.41
CA GLU A 30 2.05 -13.51 -7.52
C GLU A 30 2.02 -12.66 -8.79
N ASN A 31 0.88 -12.07 -9.12
CA ASN A 31 0.72 -11.17 -10.27
C ASN A 31 1.46 -9.84 -10.14
N ASN A 32 1.97 -9.51 -8.96
CA ASN A 32 2.68 -8.28 -8.66
C ASN A 32 4.10 -8.54 -8.16
N GLU A 33 4.74 -9.59 -8.67
CA GLU A 33 6.15 -9.93 -8.41
C GLU A 33 6.43 -10.22 -6.92
N ASN A 34 5.43 -10.69 -6.18
CA ASN A 34 5.46 -10.86 -4.72
C ASN A 34 5.81 -9.55 -3.97
N ASN A 35 5.58 -8.38 -4.59
CA ASN A 35 5.85 -7.08 -3.98
C ASN A 35 4.61 -6.59 -3.21
N VAL A 36 4.72 -6.59 -1.89
CA VAL A 36 3.60 -6.21 -1.01
C VAL A 36 3.11 -4.78 -1.26
N LEU A 37 3.99 -3.80 -1.53
CA LEU A 37 3.57 -2.42 -1.80
C LEU A 37 2.76 -2.32 -3.10
N LYS A 38 3.25 -2.97 -4.17
CA LYS A 38 2.56 -3.03 -5.46
C LYS A 38 1.21 -3.73 -5.35
N SER A 39 1.16 -4.86 -4.64
CA SER A 39 -0.09 -5.57 -4.36
C SER A 39 -1.05 -4.76 -3.52
N SER A 40 -0.56 -4.02 -2.51
CA SER A 40 -1.40 -3.16 -1.67
C SER A 40 -2.02 -2.03 -2.49
N TRP A 41 -1.22 -1.39 -3.35
CA TRP A 41 -1.72 -0.39 -4.30
C TRP A 41 -2.83 -0.96 -5.19
N LYS A 42 -2.61 -2.11 -5.82
CA LYS A 42 -3.61 -2.75 -6.69
C LYS A 42 -4.85 -3.20 -5.93
N GLY A 43 -4.70 -3.74 -4.73
CA GLY A 43 -5.81 -4.16 -3.88
C GLY A 43 -6.70 -2.99 -3.45
N CYS A 44 -6.11 -1.84 -3.07
CA CYS A 44 -6.88 -0.64 -2.74
C CYS A 44 -7.70 -0.13 -3.95
N LEU A 45 -7.14 -0.16 -5.17
CA LEU A 45 -7.90 0.22 -6.38
C LEU A 45 -9.10 -0.71 -6.62
N LEU A 46 -8.93 -2.01 -6.41
CA LEU A 46 -10.02 -2.99 -6.57
C LEU A 46 -11.14 -2.74 -5.53
N LYS A 47 -10.77 -2.45 -4.28
CA LYS A 47 -11.73 -2.07 -3.24
C LYS A 47 -12.46 -0.77 -3.56
N ALA A 48 -11.75 0.24 -4.07
CA ALA A 48 -12.36 1.50 -4.51
C ALA A 48 -13.44 1.28 -5.57
N ILE A 49 -13.18 0.40 -6.55
CA ILE A 49 -14.12 0.03 -7.62
C ILE A 49 -15.31 -0.74 -7.06
N ALA A 50 -15.09 -1.66 -6.12
CA ALA A 50 -16.17 -2.44 -5.51
C ALA A 50 -17.08 -1.61 -4.60
N ASP A 51 -16.53 -0.57 -3.98
CA ASP A 51 -17.23 0.32 -3.05
C ASP A 51 -18.04 1.44 -3.77
N ASP A 52 -17.79 1.66 -5.08
CA ASP A 52 -18.47 2.68 -5.93
C ASP A 52 -19.96 2.36 -6.25
N GLY A 53 -20.67 1.76 -5.30
CA GLY A 53 -22.13 1.74 -5.30
C GLY A 53 -22.76 0.42 -5.72
N THR A 54 -22.68 -0.58 -4.84
CA THR A 54 -23.75 -1.58 -4.78
C THR A 54 -24.95 -0.94 -4.07
N ASN A 55 -25.84 -0.28 -4.82
CA ASN A 55 -27.10 0.26 -4.29
C ASN A 55 -28.02 -0.90 -3.83
N ILE A 56 -27.92 -1.32 -2.58
CA ILE A 56 -28.86 -2.28 -1.97
C ILE A 56 -30.08 -1.49 -1.45
N GLY A 57 -30.97 -1.10 -2.36
CA GLY A 57 -32.27 -0.50 -2.04
C GLY A 57 -32.21 0.96 -1.54
N PRO A 58 -33.16 1.41 -0.69
CA PRO A 58 -33.32 2.81 -0.31
C PRO A 58 -32.31 3.31 0.75
N ILE A 59 -31.40 2.46 1.23
CA ILE A 59 -30.40 2.81 2.25
C ILE A 59 -29.09 3.12 1.53
N LYS A 60 -28.73 4.41 1.47
CA LYS A 60 -27.42 4.86 0.99
C LYS A 60 -26.43 4.77 2.15
N THR A 61 -25.49 3.83 2.08
CA THR A 61 -24.29 3.87 2.92
C THR A 61 -23.28 4.81 2.26
N GLU A 62 -22.55 5.60 3.05
CA GLU A 62 -21.45 6.43 2.55
C GLU A 62 -20.38 5.53 1.91
N SER A 63 -19.93 5.92 0.72
CA SER A 63 -18.89 5.20 0.00
C SER A 63 -17.51 5.54 0.58
N ASN A 64 -16.69 4.52 0.76
CA ASN A 64 -15.28 4.58 1.12
C ASN A 64 -14.36 4.63 -0.13
N THR A 65 -14.89 4.84 -1.34
CA THR A 65 -14.08 4.88 -2.56
C THR A 65 -12.92 5.88 -2.47
N GLU A 66 -13.15 7.10 -1.98
CA GLU A 66 -12.10 8.12 -1.81
C GLU A 66 -11.02 7.67 -0.82
N TYR A 67 -11.41 7.07 0.30
CA TYR A 67 -10.49 6.50 1.28
C TYR A 67 -9.56 5.44 0.66
N TRP A 68 -10.12 4.54 -0.15
CA TRP A 68 -9.32 3.53 -0.84
C TRP A 68 -8.40 4.13 -1.90
N LEU A 69 -8.83 5.17 -2.61
CA LEU A 69 -7.99 5.89 -3.58
C LEU A 69 -6.80 6.61 -2.90
N ASP A 70 -7.02 7.23 -1.75
CA ASP A 70 -5.97 7.88 -0.98
C ASP A 70 -4.93 6.88 -0.46
N MET A 71 -5.37 5.71 0.02
CA MET A 71 -4.47 4.62 0.38
C MET A 71 -3.70 4.08 -0.83
N ALA A 72 -4.37 3.94 -1.97
CA ALA A 72 -3.75 3.48 -3.21
C ALA A 72 -2.60 4.41 -3.64
N GLU A 73 -2.77 5.72 -3.58
CA GLU A 73 -1.73 6.68 -3.95
C GLU A 73 -0.54 6.64 -2.98
N GLN A 74 -0.78 6.45 -1.68
CA GLN A 74 0.30 6.27 -0.69
C GLN A 74 1.15 5.04 -1.01
N TYR A 75 0.53 3.87 -1.22
CA TYR A 75 1.27 2.64 -1.54
C TYR A 75 1.99 2.71 -2.88
N LYS A 76 1.43 3.40 -3.86
CA LYS A 76 2.08 3.68 -5.15
C LYS A 76 3.34 4.53 -4.95
N SER A 77 3.25 5.62 -4.19
CA SER A 77 4.40 6.49 -3.90
C SER A 77 5.53 5.72 -3.19
N ASP A 78 5.18 4.91 -2.20
CA ASP A 78 6.15 4.07 -1.49
C ASP A 78 6.75 2.98 -2.39
N TYR A 79 5.95 2.38 -3.27
CA TYR A 79 6.45 1.43 -4.27
C TYR A 79 7.44 2.11 -5.23
N GLU A 80 7.10 3.26 -5.80
CA GLU A 80 8.00 4.03 -6.68
C GLU A 80 9.29 4.47 -5.96
N ARG A 81 9.18 4.87 -4.68
CA ARG A 81 10.33 5.16 -3.83
C ARG A 81 11.21 3.92 -3.63
N SER A 82 10.61 2.75 -3.41
CA SER A 82 11.35 1.49 -3.26
C SER A 82 12.12 1.11 -4.52
N LEU A 83 11.58 1.40 -5.70
CA LEU A 83 12.26 1.18 -6.98
C LEU A 83 13.42 2.15 -7.22
N SER A 84 13.27 3.41 -6.76
CA SER A 84 14.31 4.45 -6.91
C SER A 84 15.43 4.37 -5.86
N GLY A 85 15.21 3.62 -4.77
CA GLY A 85 16.16 3.39 -3.67
C GLY A 85 17.49 2.72 -4.03
N ASN A 86 17.72 2.38 -5.30
CA ASN A 86 19.00 1.86 -5.79
C ASN A 86 19.88 2.90 -6.53
N ARG A 87 19.59 4.21 -6.44
CA ARG A 87 20.40 5.23 -7.15
C ARG A 87 21.06 6.32 -6.31
N ASN A 88 20.84 6.41 -5.01
CA ASN A 88 21.58 7.38 -4.21
C ASN A 88 21.96 6.77 -2.86
N ASN A 89 23.26 6.45 -2.72
CA ASN A 89 23.95 6.50 -1.44
C ASN A 89 23.66 7.86 -0.80
N ILE A 90 22.57 7.97 -0.02
CA ILE A 90 22.39 9.07 0.93
C ILE A 90 23.32 8.72 2.09
N GLY A 91 24.61 8.87 1.84
CA GLY A 91 25.59 9.01 2.90
C GLY A 91 25.15 10.21 3.71
N TYR A 92 24.79 9.99 4.97
CA TYR A 92 24.65 11.06 5.94
C TYR A 92 25.90 11.92 5.83
N LYS A 93 25.79 13.16 5.32
CA LYS A 93 26.90 14.12 5.38
C LYS A 93 27.05 14.55 6.83
N THR A 94 27.65 13.72 7.65
CA THR A 94 28.16 14.09 8.97
C THR A 94 29.48 14.83 8.80
N SER A 95 29.47 15.98 8.11
CA SER A 95 30.58 16.92 8.19
C SER A 95 30.41 17.80 9.43
N MET A 96 30.74 17.25 10.61
CA MET A 96 30.98 18.08 11.79
C MET A 96 32.27 18.86 11.56
N ARG A 97 32.16 20.15 11.27
CA ARG A 97 33.30 21.07 11.26
C ARG A 97 33.75 21.22 12.71
N ARG A 98 35.02 20.88 13.03
CA ARG A 98 35.56 21.13 14.38
C ARG A 98 35.51 22.64 14.64
N VAL A 99 34.97 23.03 15.80
CA VAL A 99 34.84 24.43 16.23
C VAL A 99 36.19 24.99 16.71
N ASP A 100 37.16 24.13 17.01
CA ASP A 100 38.43 24.54 17.56
C ASP A 100 39.48 24.59 16.45
N GLY A 101 39.47 25.69 15.71
CA GLY A 101 40.57 26.12 14.84
C GLY A 101 41.08 27.45 15.33
N GLN A 102 42.10 27.42 16.20
CA GLN A 102 42.99 28.55 16.48
C GLN A 102 44.40 28.02 16.75
#